data_AF-A0A2H0V3E9-F1
#
_entry.id   AF-A0A2H0V3E9-F1
#
_cell.length_a   1.000
_cell.length_b   1.000
_cell.length_c   1.000
_cell.angle_alpha   90.00
_cell.angle_beta   90.00
_cell.angle_gamma   90.00
#
_symmetry.space_group_name_H-M   'P 1'
#
loop_
_entity.id
_entity.type
_entity.pdbx_description
1 polymer ?
#
loop_
_entity_poly.entity_id
_entity_poly.type
_entity_poly.pdbx_seq_one_letter_code
_entity_poly.pdbx_strand_id
1 'polypeptide(L)'
;MANLLFFICILFEICGMIFLLPLLIEGLNPITKFGLCLFIIPGFLLGTSSLYMEHSGSNNSVVVKDEPEFLTKHAFCFTGCANIPDVVTWSGSVKLSNGKMVEYELSVEPNKDTFAFFAASLPYNNRAPLSVGKVQHFFDHLMSPYLLAFPEYMSRQPVETDVSRTNDGLTSVKIIELGKEKFYLQLRGYFQPILWERGWQIREKEYQVINFVEGGD
;
A
#
# COMPACT_ATOMS: atom_id res chain seq x y z
N MET A 1 11.48 -13.76 -23.23
CA MET A 1 11.26 -13.00 -24.49
C MET A 1 11.34 -11.49 -24.29
N ALA A 2 10.70 -10.90 -23.26
CA ALA A 2 10.71 -9.45 -23.04
C ALA A 2 12.11 -8.82 -22.90
N ASN A 3 13.02 -9.46 -22.14
CA ASN A 3 14.39 -8.97 -21.94
C ASN A 3 15.23 -8.93 -23.23
N LEU A 4 15.01 -9.88 -24.14
CA LEU A 4 15.68 -9.93 -25.44
C LEU A 4 15.18 -8.80 -26.35
N LEU A 5 13.87 -8.55 -26.37
CA LEU A 5 13.26 -7.47 -27.14
C LEU A 5 13.75 -6.09 -26.67
N PHE A 6 13.81 -5.89 -25.35
CA PHE A 6 14.32 -4.66 -24.73
C PHE A 6 15.79 -4.40 -25.08
N PHE A 7 16.63 -5.44 -25.00
CA PHE A 7 18.04 -5.34 -25.37
C PHE A 7 18.22 -5.00 -26.87
N ILE A 8 17.40 -5.59 -27.74
CA ILE A 8 17.39 -5.29 -29.17
C ILE A 8 16.98 -3.83 -29.44
N CYS A 9 15.99 -3.29 -28.72
CA CYS A 9 15.59 -1.90 -28.85
C CYS A 9 16.70 -0.93 -28.41
N ILE A 10 17.38 -1.20 -27.28
CA ILE A 10 18.53 -0.40 -26.83
C ILE A 10 19.66 -0.44 -27.86
N LEU A 11 19.96 -1.62 -28.41
CA LEU A 11 20.98 -1.78 -29.44
C LEU A 11 20.66 -0.92 -30.68
N PHE A 12 19.39 -0.90 -31.10
CA PHE A 12 18.95 -0.07 -32.23
C PHE A 12 19.05 1.43 -31.93
N GLU A 13 18.75 1.89 -30.71
CA GLU A 13 18.95 3.30 -30.33
C GLU A 13 20.44 3.69 -30.35
N ILE A 14 21.33 2.83 -29.83
CA ILE A 14 22.78 3.06 -29.85
C ILE A 14 23.28 3.13 -31.30
N CYS A 15 22.86 2.20 -32.16
CA CYS A 15 23.18 2.25 -33.59
C CYS A 15 22.63 3.50 -34.26
N GLY A 16 21.38 3.90 -33.95
CA GLY A 16 20.76 5.13 -34.45
C GLY A 16 21.57 6.37 -34.09
N MET A 17 22.08 6.48 -32.86
CA MET A 17 22.96 7.58 -32.44
C MET A 17 24.28 7.61 -33.21
N ILE A 18 24.88 6.44 -33.50
CA ILE A 18 26.10 6.36 -34.31
C ILE A 18 25.85 6.86 -35.73
N PHE A 19 24.73 6.48 -36.35
CA PHE A 19 24.35 6.96 -37.68
C PHE A 19 23.91 8.43 -37.73
N LEU A 20 23.69 9.06 -36.58
CA LEU A 20 23.41 10.48 -36.46
C LEU A 20 24.66 11.36 -36.32
N LEU A 21 25.82 10.79 -35.98
CA LEU A 21 27.09 11.54 -35.90
C LEU A 21 27.43 12.34 -37.18
N PRO A 22 27.21 11.81 -38.41
CA PRO A 22 27.46 12.55 -39.65
C PRO A 22 26.58 13.80 -39.81
N LEU A 23 25.43 13.88 -39.11
CA LEU A 23 24.53 15.04 -39.15
C LEU A 23 25.23 16.32 -38.68
N LEU A 24 26.18 16.19 -37.75
CA LEU A 24 26.95 17.31 -37.20
C LEU A 24 27.98 17.88 -38.19
N ILE A 25 28.32 17.15 -39.25
CA ILE A 25 29.40 17.48 -40.18
C ILE A 25 28.86 17.76 -41.59
N GLU A 26 27.94 16.93 -42.09
CA GLU A 26 27.51 16.93 -43.49
C GLU A 26 26.03 17.32 -43.69
N GLY A 27 25.28 17.50 -42.60
CA GLY A 27 23.83 17.76 -42.67
C GLY A 27 23.01 16.52 -43.05
N LEU A 28 21.78 16.75 -43.53
CA LEU A 28 20.76 15.71 -43.65
C LEU A 28 20.92 14.85 -44.93
N ASN A 29 21.65 13.75 -44.83
CA ASN A 29 21.88 12.77 -45.90
C ASN A 29 21.06 11.46 -45.70
N PRO A 30 21.04 10.51 -46.65
CA PRO A 30 20.28 9.25 -46.50
C PRO A 30 20.67 8.41 -45.27
N ILE A 31 21.94 8.45 -44.87
CA ILE A 31 22.46 7.72 -43.70
C ILE A 31 21.92 8.32 -42.40
N THR A 32 21.90 9.63 -42.28
CA THR A 32 21.34 10.33 -41.11
C THR A 32 19.81 10.19 -41.04
N LYS A 33 19.10 10.13 -42.17
CA LYS A 33 17.66 9.78 -42.20
C LYS A 33 17.41 8.37 -41.67
N PHE A 34 18.25 7.42 -42.06
CA PHE A 34 18.18 6.05 -41.55
C PHE A 34 18.49 5.98 -40.04
N GLY A 35 19.50 6.73 -39.58
CA GLY A 35 19.80 6.90 -38.16
C GLY A 35 18.64 7.50 -37.35
N LEU A 36 17.99 8.54 -37.88
CA LEU A 36 16.77 9.12 -37.29
C LEU A 36 15.65 8.08 -37.15
N CYS A 37 15.40 7.27 -38.18
CA CYS A 37 14.40 6.20 -38.10
C CYS A 37 14.75 5.12 -37.05
N LEU A 38 16.03 4.72 -36.99
CA LEU A 38 16.53 3.77 -35.99
C LEU A 38 16.52 4.33 -34.56
N PHE A 39 16.54 5.64 -34.39
CA PHE A 39 16.43 6.26 -33.07
C PHE A 39 14.97 6.49 -32.67
N ILE A 40 14.15 7.03 -33.58
CA ILE A 40 12.77 7.44 -33.28
C ILE A 40 11.82 6.25 -33.15
N ILE A 41 11.97 5.20 -33.98
CA ILE A 41 11.01 4.07 -33.95
C ILE A 41 11.17 3.25 -32.65
N PRO A 42 12.39 2.82 -32.25
CA PRO A 42 12.61 2.19 -30.96
C PRO A 42 12.37 3.16 -29.80
N GLY A 43 12.77 4.42 -29.92
CA GLY A 43 12.54 5.44 -28.90
C GLY A 43 11.07 5.76 -28.68
N PHE A 44 10.22 5.67 -29.71
CA PHE A 44 8.77 5.76 -29.57
C PHE A 44 8.20 4.48 -28.95
N LEU A 45 8.69 3.30 -29.33
CA LEU A 45 8.29 2.04 -28.69
C LEU A 45 8.67 2.03 -27.21
N LEU A 46 9.89 2.40 -26.85
CA LEU A 46 10.39 2.49 -25.47
C LEU A 46 9.79 3.67 -24.70
N GLY A 47 9.58 4.82 -25.34
CA GLY A 47 8.99 6.03 -24.75
C GLY A 47 7.48 5.98 -24.60
N THR A 48 6.77 5.18 -25.41
CA THR A 48 5.37 4.82 -25.11
C THR A 48 5.31 3.64 -24.14
N SER A 49 6.31 2.76 -24.10
CA SER A 49 6.44 1.78 -23.03
C SER A 49 6.64 2.42 -21.66
N SER A 50 7.35 3.56 -21.58
CA SER A 50 7.51 4.30 -20.32
C SER A 50 6.22 4.98 -19.82
N LEU A 51 5.24 5.21 -20.70
CA LEU A 51 3.87 5.60 -20.31
C LEU A 51 3.10 4.44 -19.64
N TYR A 52 3.50 3.19 -19.86
CA TYR A 52 2.87 1.98 -19.32
C TYR A 52 3.77 1.19 -18.35
N MET A 53 4.99 1.67 -18.09
CA MET A 53 5.93 1.03 -17.20
C MET A 53 5.85 1.70 -15.83
N GLU A 54 5.21 1.04 -14.88
CA GLU A 54 5.17 1.51 -13.51
C GLU A 54 6.29 0.79 -12.73
N HIS A 55 7.20 1.58 -12.17
CA HIS A 55 8.34 1.10 -11.40
C HIS A 55 7.95 0.97 -9.92
N SER A 56 8.41 -0.08 -9.25
CA SER A 56 8.36 -0.09 -7.79
C SER A 56 9.24 1.05 -7.25
N GLY A 57 8.62 2.09 -6.69
CA GLY A 57 9.30 3.12 -5.91
C GLY A 57 9.76 2.60 -4.55
N SER A 58 10.23 3.52 -3.69
CA SER A 58 10.75 3.18 -2.36
C SER A 58 9.70 2.62 -1.40
N ASN A 59 8.42 2.85 -1.68
CA ASN A 59 7.29 2.62 -0.75
C ASN A 59 6.24 1.67 -1.32
N ASN A 60 6.56 0.91 -2.37
CA ASN A 60 5.66 -0.08 -2.96
C ASN A 60 6.43 -1.29 -3.48
N SER A 61 5.69 -2.38 -3.65
CA SER A 61 6.16 -3.65 -4.20
C SER A 61 5.31 -4.02 -5.41
N VAL A 62 5.86 -4.76 -6.37
CA VAL A 62 5.11 -5.21 -7.56
C VAL A 62 4.70 -6.66 -7.39
N VAL A 63 3.46 -6.96 -7.76
CA VAL A 63 2.92 -8.33 -7.83
C VAL A 63 2.38 -8.59 -9.22
N VAL A 64 2.78 -9.73 -9.80
CA VAL A 64 2.32 -10.18 -11.10
C VAL A 64 1.11 -11.11 -10.90
N LYS A 65 0.09 -10.97 -11.73
CA LYS A 65 -1.18 -11.70 -11.63
C LYS A 65 -1.00 -13.22 -11.55
N ASP A 66 -0.07 -13.75 -12.34
CA ASP A 66 0.19 -15.20 -12.43
C ASP A 66 1.14 -15.70 -11.32
N GLU A 67 1.71 -14.77 -10.54
CA GLU A 67 2.67 -15.02 -9.46
C GLU A 67 2.26 -14.23 -8.19
N PRO A 68 1.04 -14.44 -7.66
CA PRO A 68 0.47 -13.60 -6.59
C PRO A 68 1.21 -13.73 -5.24
N GLU A 69 2.02 -14.76 -5.09
CA GLU A 69 2.83 -15.04 -3.88
C GLU A 69 4.10 -14.17 -3.82
N PHE A 70 4.53 -13.61 -4.96
CA PHE A 70 5.81 -12.91 -5.06
C PHE A 70 5.65 -11.38 -5.03
N LEU A 71 5.82 -10.81 -3.84
CA LEU A 71 5.98 -9.37 -3.63
C LEU A 71 7.42 -8.96 -3.97
N THR A 72 7.61 -8.43 -5.18
CA THR A 72 8.95 -8.10 -5.68
C THR A 72 9.26 -6.62 -5.53
N LYS A 73 10.39 -6.32 -4.87
CA LYS A 73 10.98 -4.97 -4.84
C LYS A 73 11.90 -4.80 -6.04
N HIS A 74 11.87 -3.62 -6.66
CA HIS A 74 12.67 -3.27 -7.83
C HIS A 74 12.33 -4.07 -9.10
N ALA A 75 11.05 -4.37 -9.32
CA ALA A 75 10.58 -5.05 -10.52
C ALA A 75 9.97 -4.08 -11.53
N PHE A 76 10.12 -4.43 -12.81
CA PHE A 76 9.47 -3.76 -13.93
C PHE A 76 8.40 -4.68 -14.49
N CYS A 77 7.21 -4.12 -14.71
CA CYS A 77 6.15 -4.85 -15.39
C CYS A 77 5.31 -3.91 -16.26
N PHE A 78 4.88 -4.43 -17.41
CA PHE A 78 4.16 -3.70 -18.45
C PHE A 78 2.65 -4.00 -18.45
N THR A 79 2.24 -5.21 -18.06
CA THR A 79 0.84 -5.67 -18.12
C THR A 79 0.61 -6.76 -17.09
N GLY A 80 -0.62 -6.84 -16.54
CA GLY A 80 -0.98 -7.96 -15.66
C GLY A 80 -0.26 -7.94 -14.32
N CYS A 81 0.04 -6.76 -13.79
CA CYS A 81 0.68 -6.57 -12.50
C CYS A 81 0.06 -5.41 -11.73
N ALA A 82 0.38 -5.35 -10.44
CA ALA A 82 -0.11 -4.35 -9.53
C ALA A 82 1.01 -3.82 -8.64
N ASN A 83 1.02 -2.51 -8.44
CA ASN A 83 1.86 -1.83 -7.48
C ASN A 83 1.15 -1.81 -6.13
N ILE A 84 1.61 -2.65 -5.23
CA ILE A 84 1.08 -2.83 -3.88
C ILE A 84 1.78 -1.83 -2.96
N PRO A 85 1.06 -0.96 -2.24
CA PRO A 85 1.68 -0.13 -1.21
C PRO A 85 2.32 -1.02 -0.14
N ASP A 86 3.57 -0.73 0.25
CA ASP A 86 4.24 -1.47 1.32
C ASP A 86 3.54 -1.25 2.67
N VAL A 87 2.93 -0.06 2.84
CA VAL A 87 2.17 0.32 4.03
C VAL A 87 0.94 1.12 3.61
N VAL A 88 -0.20 0.80 4.21
CA VAL A 88 -1.44 1.61 4.17
C VAL A 88 -1.72 2.10 5.57
N THR A 89 -2.10 3.37 5.72
CA THR A 89 -2.35 3.99 7.02
C THR A 89 -3.73 4.62 7.08
N TRP A 90 -4.47 4.34 8.15
CA TRP A 90 -5.76 4.96 8.45
C TRP A 90 -5.69 5.68 9.80
N SER A 91 -6.28 6.86 9.88
CA SER A 91 -6.41 7.60 11.13
C SER A 91 -7.88 7.72 11.51
N GLY A 92 -8.18 7.69 12.80
CA GLY A 92 -9.53 7.80 13.30
C GLY A 92 -9.58 8.28 14.74
N SER A 93 -10.79 8.53 15.23
CA SER A 93 -11.04 8.87 16.61
C SER A 93 -12.21 8.06 17.16
N VAL A 94 -12.12 7.65 18.42
CA VAL A 94 -13.19 6.93 19.11
C VAL A 94 -13.47 7.57 20.46
N LYS A 95 -14.75 7.60 20.82
CA LYS A 95 -15.19 7.97 22.16
C LYS A 95 -15.28 6.72 23.01
N LEU A 96 -14.51 6.67 24.09
CA LEU A 96 -14.59 5.60 25.06
C LEU A 96 -15.87 5.76 25.92
N SER A 97 -16.26 4.68 26.59
CA SER A 97 -17.42 4.65 27.47
C SER A 97 -17.29 5.58 28.69
N ASN A 98 -16.07 5.98 29.08
CA ASN A 98 -15.82 7.02 30.08
C ASN A 98 -15.89 8.45 29.52
N GLY A 99 -16.24 8.63 28.25
CA GLY A 99 -16.35 9.92 27.59
C GLY A 99 -15.05 10.48 27.01
N LYS A 100 -13.87 9.89 27.32
CA LYS A 100 -12.58 10.32 26.75
C LYS A 100 -12.51 10.02 25.25
N MET A 101 -11.91 10.94 24.50
CA MET A 101 -11.63 10.75 23.08
C MET A 101 -10.22 10.21 22.89
N VAL A 102 -10.08 9.20 22.04
CA VAL A 102 -8.79 8.61 21.66
C VAL A 102 -8.61 8.76 20.17
N GLU A 103 -7.52 9.41 19.79
CA GLU A 103 -7.08 9.45 18.40
C GLU A 103 -6.09 8.31 18.15
N TYR A 104 -6.32 7.59 17.06
CA TYR A 104 -5.48 6.47 16.67
C TYR A 104 -5.09 6.59 15.20
N GLU A 105 -3.94 6.03 14.90
CA GLU A 105 -3.48 5.72 13.57
C GLU A 105 -3.32 4.20 13.48
N LEU A 106 -3.50 3.65 12.29
CA LEU A 106 -3.43 2.22 12.02
C LEU A 106 -2.70 2.00 10.71
N SER A 107 -1.45 1.58 10.77
CA SER A 107 -0.65 1.17 9.63
C SER A 107 -0.67 -0.34 9.50
N VAL A 108 -0.95 -0.77 8.29
CA VAL A 108 -1.02 -2.17 7.91
C VAL A 108 -0.09 -2.42 6.73
N GLU A 109 0.45 -3.63 6.67
CA GLU A 109 1.35 -4.09 5.64
C GLU A 109 0.87 -5.45 5.07
N PRO A 110 1.28 -5.82 3.85
CA PRO A 110 0.99 -7.14 3.29
C PRO A 110 1.45 -8.28 4.23
N ASN A 111 0.55 -9.24 4.51
CA ASN A 111 0.90 -10.42 5.28
C ASN A 111 1.50 -11.51 4.36
N LYS A 112 2.73 -11.94 4.63
CA LYS A 112 3.45 -12.87 3.74
C LYS A 112 2.74 -14.20 3.48
N ASP A 113 1.96 -14.69 4.42
CA ASP A 113 1.35 -16.01 4.35
C ASP A 113 -0.01 -15.98 3.62
N THR A 114 -0.70 -14.84 3.65
CA THR A 114 -2.10 -14.72 3.19
C THR A 114 -2.30 -13.67 2.10
N PHE A 115 -1.30 -12.84 1.79
CA PHE A 115 -1.42 -11.76 0.81
C PHE A 115 -1.77 -12.24 -0.60
N ALA A 116 -1.38 -13.47 -0.98
CA ALA A 116 -1.71 -14.03 -2.28
C ALA A 116 -3.23 -14.05 -2.58
N PHE A 117 -4.08 -14.21 -1.56
CA PHE A 117 -5.53 -14.16 -1.73
C PHE A 117 -6.02 -12.76 -2.11
N PHE A 118 -5.46 -11.73 -1.48
CA PHE A 118 -5.74 -10.34 -1.85
C PHE A 118 -5.26 -10.03 -3.25
N ALA A 119 -4.00 -10.38 -3.56
CA ALA A 119 -3.42 -10.19 -4.87
C ALA A 119 -4.29 -10.81 -5.97
N ALA A 120 -4.73 -12.06 -5.80
CA ALA A 120 -5.60 -12.76 -6.75
C ALA A 120 -6.95 -12.07 -6.98
N SER A 121 -7.45 -11.31 -6.00
CA SER A 121 -8.71 -10.57 -6.10
C SER A 121 -8.59 -9.21 -6.81
N LEU A 122 -7.38 -8.75 -7.09
CA LEU A 122 -7.15 -7.44 -7.69
C LEU A 122 -7.70 -7.38 -9.13
N PRO A 123 -8.29 -6.24 -9.54
CA PRO A 123 -8.85 -6.07 -10.87
C PRO A 123 -7.73 -5.78 -11.90
N TYR A 124 -6.87 -6.77 -12.15
CA TYR A 124 -5.73 -6.62 -13.07
C TYR A 124 -6.16 -6.18 -14.46
N ASN A 125 -5.38 -5.28 -15.05
CA ASN A 125 -5.55 -4.85 -16.42
C ASN A 125 -4.44 -5.47 -17.30
N ASN A 126 -4.85 -6.06 -18.42
CA ASN A 126 -3.93 -6.65 -19.40
C ASN A 126 -3.25 -5.59 -20.29
N ARG A 127 -3.59 -4.30 -20.14
CA ARG A 127 -3.06 -3.20 -20.95
C ARG A 127 -2.14 -2.25 -20.17
N ALA A 128 -2.22 -2.25 -18.85
CA ALA A 128 -1.42 -1.37 -18.00
C ALA A 128 -1.34 -1.94 -16.57
N PRO A 129 -0.27 -1.65 -15.80
CA PRO A 129 -0.20 -1.97 -14.39
C PRO A 129 -1.31 -1.29 -13.57
N LEU A 130 -1.71 -1.93 -12.47
CA LEU A 130 -2.54 -1.30 -11.44
C LEU A 130 -1.66 -0.38 -10.59
N SER A 131 -1.96 0.91 -10.62
CA SER A 131 -1.29 1.92 -9.79
C SER A 131 -1.57 1.72 -8.30
N VAL A 132 -0.63 2.16 -7.45
CA VAL A 132 -0.76 2.14 -5.98
C VAL A 132 -2.11 2.70 -5.51
N GLY A 133 -2.51 3.86 -6.04
CA GLY A 133 -3.77 4.50 -5.65
C GLY A 133 -5.02 3.67 -5.97
N LYS A 134 -5.00 2.85 -7.03
CA LYS A 134 -6.11 1.94 -7.36
C LYS A 134 -6.15 0.74 -6.43
N VAL A 135 -4.99 0.19 -6.09
CA VAL A 135 -4.88 -0.91 -5.11
C VAL A 135 -5.32 -0.44 -3.73
N GLN A 136 -4.86 0.74 -3.30
CA GLN A 136 -5.24 1.34 -2.03
C GLN A 136 -6.74 1.63 -2.00
N HIS A 137 -7.30 2.27 -3.03
CA HIS A 137 -8.75 2.52 -3.10
C HIS A 137 -9.56 1.23 -3.05
N PHE A 138 -9.12 0.17 -3.72
CA PHE A 138 -9.77 -1.14 -3.65
C PHE A 138 -9.74 -1.70 -2.22
N PHE A 139 -8.59 -1.61 -1.56
CA PHE A 139 -8.45 -2.06 -0.17
C PHE A 139 -9.27 -1.21 0.82
N ASP A 140 -9.26 0.11 0.68
CA ASP A 140 -10.06 1.03 1.49
C ASP A 140 -11.56 0.75 1.32
N HIS A 141 -12.00 0.40 0.12
CA HIS A 141 -13.38 0.00 -0.12
C HIS A 141 -13.76 -1.29 0.62
N LEU A 142 -12.86 -2.28 0.65
CA LEU A 142 -13.05 -3.52 1.42
C LEU A 142 -13.05 -3.27 2.93
N MET A 143 -12.23 -2.32 3.41
CA MET A 143 -12.06 -2.03 4.83
C MET A 143 -13.09 -1.03 5.39
N SER A 144 -13.72 -0.23 4.52
CA SER A 144 -14.67 0.83 4.91
C SER A 144 -15.75 0.40 5.91
N PRO A 145 -16.46 -0.74 5.73
CA PRO A 145 -17.48 -1.16 6.69
C PRO A 145 -16.93 -1.38 8.11
N TYR A 146 -15.71 -1.92 8.20
CA TYR A 146 -15.07 -2.24 9.48
C TYR A 146 -14.51 -1.00 10.15
N LEU A 147 -13.93 -0.07 9.38
CA LEU A 147 -13.46 1.23 9.85
C LEU A 147 -14.62 2.06 10.42
N LEU A 148 -15.77 2.06 9.74
CA LEU A 148 -16.97 2.79 10.20
C LEU A 148 -17.64 2.14 11.42
N ALA A 149 -17.56 0.82 11.58
CA ALA A 149 -18.14 0.10 12.71
C ALA A 149 -17.25 0.12 13.98
N PHE A 150 -15.95 0.43 13.84
CA PHE A 150 -15.01 0.39 14.97
C PHE A 150 -15.34 1.36 16.12
N PRO A 151 -15.75 2.63 15.89
CA PRO A 151 -16.16 3.52 16.97
C PRO A 151 -17.34 2.97 17.78
N GLU A 152 -18.32 2.37 17.10
CA GLU A 152 -19.48 1.76 17.73
C GLU A 152 -19.06 0.51 18.55
N TYR A 153 -18.18 -0.33 18.01
CA TYR A 153 -17.58 -1.44 18.73
C TYR A 153 -16.88 -0.98 20.01
N MET A 154 -16.05 0.06 19.95
CA MET A 154 -15.32 0.59 21.09
C MET A 154 -16.25 1.18 22.15
N SER A 155 -17.33 1.86 21.74
CA SER A 155 -18.32 2.43 22.68
C SER A 155 -19.06 1.37 23.51
N ARG A 156 -19.16 0.14 22.98
CA ARG A 156 -19.83 -1.00 23.62
C ARG A 156 -18.92 -1.82 24.52
N GLN A 157 -17.60 -1.60 24.46
CA GLN A 157 -16.67 -2.32 25.32
C GLN A 157 -16.89 -1.91 26.78
N PRO A 158 -16.97 -2.88 27.70
CA PRO A 158 -17.18 -2.58 29.11
C PRO A 158 -16.02 -1.74 29.65
N VAL A 159 -16.36 -0.72 30.43
CA VAL A 159 -15.37 -0.03 31.26
C VAL A 159 -14.87 -1.07 32.26
N GLU A 160 -13.58 -1.38 32.25
CA GLU A 160 -13.01 -2.21 33.32
C GLU A 160 -13.18 -1.46 34.64
N THR A 161 -14.00 -2.01 35.52
CA THR A 161 -14.21 -1.49 36.86
C THR A 161 -13.40 -2.32 37.84
N ASP A 162 -12.45 -1.68 38.53
CA ASP A 162 -11.82 -2.31 39.69
C ASP A 162 -12.79 -2.20 40.87
N VAL A 163 -13.24 -3.34 41.37
CA VAL A 163 -14.15 -3.40 42.52
C VAL A 163 -13.29 -3.62 43.76
N SER A 164 -12.88 -2.53 44.39
CA SER A 164 -12.16 -2.60 45.66
C SER A 164 -13.16 -2.66 46.82
N ARG A 165 -13.09 -3.72 47.64
CA ARG A 165 -13.88 -3.82 48.88
C ARG A 165 -13.07 -3.17 50.01
N THR A 166 -13.55 -2.06 50.59
CA THR A 166 -12.93 -1.50 51.79
C THR A 166 -13.40 -2.27 53.02
N ASN A 167 -12.60 -2.24 54.10
CA ASN A 167 -12.89 -2.97 55.35
C ASN A 167 -14.21 -2.54 56.03
N ASP A 168 -14.77 -1.39 55.64
CA ASP A 168 -16.03 -0.85 56.17
C ASP A 168 -17.29 -1.27 55.37
N GLY A 169 -17.16 -2.22 54.42
CA GLY A 169 -18.29 -2.75 53.65
C GLY A 169 -18.78 -1.85 52.50
N LEU A 170 -18.14 -0.71 52.28
CA LEU A 170 -18.36 0.14 51.10
C LEU A 170 -17.64 -0.45 49.88
N THR A 171 -18.39 -0.64 48.79
CA THR A 171 -17.84 -1.06 47.50
C THR A 171 -17.49 0.19 46.71
N SER A 172 -16.21 0.52 46.58
CA SER A 172 -15.77 1.61 45.70
C SER A 172 -15.52 1.05 44.31
N VAL A 173 -16.28 1.51 43.32
CA VAL A 173 -16.07 1.18 41.91
C VAL A 173 -15.10 2.22 41.35
N LYS A 174 -13.85 1.83 41.09
CA LYS A 174 -12.92 2.68 40.34
C LYS A 174 -13.00 2.32 38.87
N ILE A 175 -13.38 3.29 38.04
CA ILE A 175 -13.26 3.18 36.59
C ILE A 175 -11.76 3.17 36.26
N ILE A 176 -11.25 2.04 35.75
CA ILE A 176 -9.87 1.95 35.30
C ILE A 176 -9.78 2.71 33.98
N GLU A 177 -8.90 3.70 33.91
CA GLU A 177 -8.59 4.36 32.64
C GLU A 177 -8.02 3.33 31.66
N LEU A 178 -8.61 3.24 30.47
CA LEU A 178 -8.14 2.35 29.42
C LEU A 178 -6.79 2.89 28.89
N GLY A 179 -5.69 2.40 29.44
CA GLY A 179 -4.34 2.82 29.05
C GLY A 179 -4.03 2.51 27.58
N LYS A 180 -3.00 3.17 27.03
CA LYS A 180 -2.51 3.01 25.63
C LYS A 180 -2.42 1.55 25.20
N GLU A 181 -1.84 0.70 26.06
CA GLU A 181 -1.63 -0.73 25.77
C GLU A 181 -2.95 -1.51 25.64
N LYS A 182 -3.90 -1.28 26.55
CA LYS A 182 -5.22 -1.93 26.50
C LYS A 182 -6.01 -1.48 25.28
N PHE A 183 -5.93 -0.20 24.93
CA PHE A 183 -6.55 0.32 23.72
C PHE A 183 -5.96 -0.34 22.47
N TYR A 184 -4.63 -0.47 22.42
CA TYR A 184 -3.94 -1.16 21.34
C TYR A 184 -4.36 -2.62 21.23
N LEU A 185 -4.52 -3.34 22.35
CA LEU A 185 -5.02 -4.72 22.36
C LEU A 185 -6.45 -4.83 21.80
N GLN A 186 -7.33 -3.86 22.12
CA GLN A 186 -8.69 -3.81 21.57
C GLN A 186 -8.68 -3.51 20.06
N LEU A 187 -7.87 -2.54 19.63
CA LEU A 187 -7.69 -2.20 18.23
C LEU A 187 -7.16 -3.40 17.44
N ARG A 188 -6.11 -4.05 17.94
CA ARG A 188 -5.53 -5.26 17.34
C ARG A 188 -6.54 -6.41 17.33
N GLY A 189 -7.24 -6.64 18.44
CA GLY A 189 -8.25 -7.69 18.57
C GLY A 189 -9.40 -7.53 17.57
N TYR A 190 -9.77 -6.29 17.25
CA TYR A 190 -10.78 -6.00 16.25
C TYR A 190 -10.25 -6.13 14.82
N PHE A 191 -9.16 -5.43 14.48
CA PHE A 191 -8.70 -5.32 13.09
C PHE A 191 -7.88 -6.53 12.60
N GLN A 192 -7.05 -7.14 13.44
CA GLN A 192 -6.10 -8.17 12.99
C GLN A 192 -6.78 -9.38 12.32
N PRO A 193 -7.88 -9.95 12.86
CA PRO A 193 -8.56 -11.07 12.21
C PRO A 193 -9.11 -10.70 10.83
N ILE A 194 -9.71 -9.51 10.72
CA ILE A 194 -10.27 -8.98 9.46
C ILE A 194 -9.14 -8.79 8.44
N LEU A 195 -8.03 -8.18 8.86
CA LEU A 195 -6.89 -7.94 8.00
C LEU A 195 -6.29 -9.24 7.46
N TRP A 196 -6.17 -10.28 8.30
CA TRP A 196 -5.68 -11.59 7.88
C TRP A 196 -6.56 -12.24 6.81
N GLU A 197 -7.88 -12.19 6.96
CA GLU A 197 -8.81 -12.67 5.91
C GLU A 197 -8.66 -11.90 4.59
N ARG A 198 -8.13 -10.68 4.66
CA ARG A 198 -7.86 -9.82 3.51
C ARG A 198 -6.39 -9.82 3.08
N GLY A 199 -5.53 -10.66 3.64
CA GLY A 199 -4.12 -10.75 3.25
C GLY A 199 -3.21 -9.64 3.80
N TRP A 200 -3.66 -8.85 4.77
CA TRP A 200 -2.91 -7.76 5.40
C TRP A 200 -2.68 -8.04 6.89
N GLN A 201 -1.81 -7.27 7.52
CA GLN A 201 -1.56 -7.33 8.96
C GLN A 201 -1.20 -5.98 9.54
N ILE A 202 -1.42 -5.81 10.85
CA ILE A 202 -0.96 -4.61 11.56
C ILE A 202 0.56 -4.64 11.65
N ARG A 203 1.19 -3.49 11.39
CA ARG A 203 2.64 -3.33 11.46
C ARG A 203 3.11 -3.33 12.92
N GLU A 204 3.90 -4.32 13.32
CA GLU A 204 4.26 -4.53 14.75
C GLU A 204 5.16 -3.45 15.37
N LYS A 205 5.82 -2.62 14.58
CA LYS A 205 6.92 -1.74 15.04
C LYS A 205 6.52 -0.31 15.42
N GLU A 206 5.28 0.10 15.18
CA GLU A 206 4.81 1.46 15.48
C GLU A 206 3.53 1.38 16.32
N TYR A 207 3.63 1.71 17.62
CA TYR A 207 2.45 1.90 18.45
C TYR A 207 1.80 3.24 18.08
N GLN A 208 0.58 3.20 17.56
CA GLN A 208 -0.07 4.32 16.88
C GLN A 208 -1.26 4.90 17.65
N VAL A 209 -1.16 4.97 18.97
CA VAL A 209 -2.09 5.76 19.78
C VAL A 209 -1.49 7.15 19.92
N ILE A 210 -1.95 8.08 19.08
CA ILE A 210 -1.34 9.39 18.92
C ILE A 210 -1.58 10.21 20.19
N ASN A 211 -2.83 10.35 20.66
CA ASN A 211 -3.15 11.11 21.88
C ASN A 211 -4.43 10.63 22.57
N PHE A 212 -4.44 10.72 23.90
CA PHE A 212 -5.67 10.78 24.68
C PHE A 212 -6.02 12.25 24.87
N VAL A 213 -7.15 12.68 24.34
CA VAL A 213 -7.63 14.05 24.56
C VAL A 213 -8.61 14.00 25.73
N GLU A 214 -8.23 14.61 26.85
CA GLU A 214 -9.16 14.85 27.95
C GLU A 214 -10.18 15.89 27.48
N GLY A 215 -11.43 15.47 27.31
CA GLY A 215 -12.52 16.40 27.10
C GLY A 215 -12.70 17.23 28.37
N GLY A 216 -12.38 18.51 28.29
CA GLY A 216 -12.86 19.50 29.25
C GLY A 216 -14.36 19.73 29.07
N ASP A 217 -15.07 19.82 30.19
CA ASP A 217 -16.49 20.17 30.27
C ASP A 217 -16.86 21.46 29.52
#